data_AF-A0AAD6CRZ6-F1
#
_entry.id   AF-A0AAD6CRZ6-F1
#
_cell.length_a   1.000
_cell.length_b   1.000
_cell.length_c   1.000
_cell.angle_alpha   90.00
_cell.angle_beta   90.00
_cell.angle_gamma   90.00
#
_symmetry.space_group_name_H-M   'P 1'
#
loop_
_entity.id
_entity.type
_entity.pdbx_description
1 polymer ?
#
loop_
_entity_poly.entity_id
_entity_poly.type
_entity_poly.pdbx_seq_one_letter_code
_entity_poly.pdbx_strand_id
1 'polypeptide(L)'
;MPLDQLTQGENPSDKDVEHNLGLKQARNTPSIPLCSINWQEAKIIVKETLARSLAACGQDVNPSAQAVAKTEGRLCDLDLGYPPDIEIFDQLSFEGTDWRMVLNNLYWRSFRQATMWEVFLRLLREDLVSAEALTYPMDLHTPTMGTYTVSQILSCYQFFVDQSREESQNTFPSQSGEWTTDRDWLATVIVRSALNLRNVVDAITQSQILGKLDKDQYFKCRFKDPEFELHQDVRERQGPMTPDGKVPPSRNTFIFWLPHGLTDMMDVRNERMDRCFQRAIKIEEAFRQIEKPPVGILMLNLQPLRIQAHNLDV
;
A
#
# COMPACT_ATOMS: atom_id res chain seq x y z
N MET A 1 -49.37 -55.93 -9.26
CA MET A 1 -49.56 -54.54 -8.82
C MET A 1 -49.51 -53.65 -10.06
N PRO A 2 -50.63 -53.14 -10.57
CA PRO A 2 -50.64 -52.27 -11.73
C PRO A 2 -50.89 -50.80 -11.37
N LEU A 3 -50.37 -49.95 -12.25
CA LEU A 3 -50.62 -48.51 -12.36
C LEU A 3 -52.13 -48.20 -12.42
N ASP A 4 -52.52 -47.14 -11.71
CA ASP A 4 -53.26 -45.99 -12.26
C ASP A 4 -53.69 -45.07 -11.11
N GLN A 5 -53.34 -43.79 -11.17
CA GLN A 5 -54.29 -42.67 -11.01
C GLN A 5 -53.61 -41.30 -11.17
N LEU A 6 -54.06 -40.62 -12.24
CA LEU A 6 -53.91 -39.21 -12.57
C LEU A 6 -54.75 -38.33 -11.63
N THR A 7 -54.19 -37.20 -11.19
CA THR A 7 -54.88 -35.90 -10.92
C THR A 7 -53.77 -34.83 -10.94
N GLN A 8 -53.58 -34.07 -12.03
CA GLN A 8 -54.19 -32.77 -12.34
C GLN A 8 -54.44 -31.85 -11.12
N GLY A 9 -53.65 -30.78 -11.02
CA GLY A 9 -53.84 -29.62 -10.14
C GLY A 9 -52.89 -28.51 -10.59
N GLU A 10 -53.42 -27.30 -10.69
CA GLU A 10 -53.02 -26.26 -11.64
C GLU A 10 -51.90 -25.32 -11.14
N ASN A 11 -51.19 -24.73 -12.11
CA ASN A 11 -50.31 -23.56 -11.97
C ASN A 11 -51.05 -22.35 -11.41
N PRO A 12 -50.40 -21.57 -10.55
CA PRO A 12 -50.57 -20.12 -10.60
C PRO A 12 -49.23 -19.40 -10.77
N SER A 13 -49.15 -18.73 -11.92
CA SER A 13 -48.53 -17.43 -12.18
C SER A 13 -47.17 -17.12 -11.57
N ASP A 14 -46.18 -17.08 -12.47
CA ASP A 14 -45.19 -16.01 -12.54
C ASP A 14 -45.83 -14.66 -12.18
N LYS A 15 -45.46 -14.15 -11.01
CA LYS A 15 -45.57 -12.75 -10.63
C LYS A 15 -44.27 -12.36 -9.98
N ASP A 16 -43.43 -11.72 -10.79
CA ASP A 16 -42.69 -10.51 -10.46
C ASP A 16 -42.35 -10.33 -8.97
N VAL A 17 -41.24 -10.93 -8.56
CA VAL A 17 -40.47 -10.44 -7.41
C VAL A 17 -39.21 -9.79 -7.97
N GLU A 18 -39.39 -8.56 -8.48
CA GLU A 18 -38.30 -7.60 -8.62
C GLU A 18 -37.73 -7.32 -7.22
N HIS A 19 -36.67 -8.05 -6.87
CA HIS A 19 -35.82 -7.65 -5.77
C HIS A 19 -35.09 -6.39 -6.20
N ASN A 20 -35.62 -5.25 -5.73
CA ASN A 20 -35.01 -3.94 -5.73
C ASN A 20 -33.62 -3.99 -5.05
N LEU A 21 -32.59 -4.33 -5.80
CA LEU A 21 -31.22 -3.92 -5.49
C LEU A 21 -31.13 -2.46 -5.88
N GLY A 22 -31.33 -1.59 -4.89
CA GLY A 22 -31.11 -0.16 -5.01
C GLY A 22 -29.65 0.14 -5.33
N LEU A 23 -29.30 0.07 -6.62
CA LEU A 23 -28.14 0.74 -7.19
C LEU A 23 -28.38 2.23 -7.01
N LYS A 24 -27.86 2.76 -5.89
CA LYS A 24 -27.76 4.20 -5.66
C LYS A 24 -27.08 4.80 -6.88
N GLN A 25 -27.78 5.71 -7.55
CA GLN A 25 -27.23 6.52 -8.64
C GLN A 25 -25.91 7.13 -8.17
N ALA A 26 -24.83 6.78 -8.87
CA ALA A 26 -23.50 7.34 -8.65
C ALA A 26 -23.60 8.86 -8.67
N ARG A 27 -23.25 9.49 -7.55
CA ARG A 27 -23.20 10.95 -7.45
C ARG A 27 -22.18 11.44 -8.48
N ASN A 28 -22.62 12.31 -9.39
CA ASN A 28 -21.76 13.06 -10.31
C ASN A 28 -20.89 14.04 -9.51
N THR A 29 -19.85 13.51 -8.86
CA THR A 29 -18.83 14.31 -8.20
C THR A 29 -17.84 14.77 -9.28
N PRO A 30 -17.60 16.07 -9.47
CA PRO A 30 -16.66 16.55 -10.48
C PRO A 30 -15.28 15.95 -10.23
N SER A 31 -14.74 15.24 -11.23
CA SER A 31 -13.40 14.67 -11.19
C SER A 31 -12.37 15.80 -11.16
N ILE A 32 -11.76 16.05 -10.00
CA ILE A 32 -10.58 16.90 -9.91
C ILE A 32 -9.47 16.19 -10.68
N PRO A 33 -8.87 16.80 -11.73
CA PRO A 33 -7.77 16.19 -12.45
C PRO A 33 -6.62 15.96 -11.46
N LEU A 34 -6.31 14.69 -11.21
CA LEU A 34 -5.10 14.31 -10.50
C LEU A 34 -3.93 14.89 -11.31
N CYS A 35 -3.06 15.65 -10.64
CA CYS A 35 -1.80 16.05 -11.23
C CYS A 35 -0.99 14.77 -11.40
N SER A 36 -1.04 14.16 -12.59
CA SER A 36 -0.31 12.93 -12.87
C SER A 36 1.17 13.24 -12.79
N ILE A 37 1.80 12.81 -11.70
CA ILE A 37 3.25 12.91 -11.55
C ILE A 37 3.86 12.04 -12.66
N ASN A 38 4.72 12.63 -13.50
CA ASN A 38 5.49 11.86 -14.47
C ASN A 38 6.58 11.09 -13.70
N TRP A 39 6.24 9.85 -13.32
CA TRP A 39 7.07 9.02 -12.46
C TRP A 39 8.47 8.73 -13.04
N GLN A 40 8.61 8.72 -14.36
CA GLN A 40 9.91 8.50 -15.01
C GLN A 40 10.83 9.71 -14.84
N GLU A 41 10.30 10.94 -14.93
CA GLU A 41 11.07 12.16 -14.71
C GLU A 41 11.47 12.32 -13.24
N ALA A 42 10.53 12.09 -12.32
CA ALA A 42 10.81 12.17 -10.89
C ALA A 42 11.96 11.22 -10.50
N LYS A 43 11.93 10.02 -11.06
CA LYS A 43 12.89 8.97 -10.85
C LYS A 43 14.30 9.28 -11.36
N ILE A 44 14.45 9.84 -12.57
CA ILE A 44 15.77 10.23 -13.12
C ILE A 44 16.45 11.21 -12.17
N ILE A 45 15.70 12.20 -11.69
CA ILE A 45 16.29 13.31 -10.95
C ILE A 45 16.63 12.90 -9.51
N VAL A 46 15.85 12.01 -8.88
CA VAL A 46 16.23 11.46 -7.58
C VAL A 46 17.50 10.61 -7.71
N LYS A 47 17.67 9.83 -8.79
CA LYS A 47 18.92 9.08 -9.05
C LYS A 47 20.13 10.00 -9.16
N GLU A 48 20.02 11.09 -9.92
CA GLU A 48 21.10 12.07 -10.05
C GLU A 48 21.40 12.81 -8.74
N THR A 49 20.41 12.93 -7.87
CA THR A 49 20.56 13.56 -6.55
C THR A 49 21.29 12.62 -5.59
N LEU A 50 20.89 11.34 -5.54
CA LEU A 50 21.56 10.29 -4.77
C LEU A 50 23.02 10.09 -5.18
N ALA A 51 23.31 10.09 -6.49
CA ALA A 51 24.67 9.93 -6.99
C ALA A 51 25.60 11.05 -6.52
N ARG A 52 25.10 12.30 -6.46
CA ARG A 52 25.85 13.46 -5.94
C ARG A 52 26.03 13.40 -4.42
N SER A 53 25.07 12.80 -3.74
CA SER A 53 25.00 12.65 -2.29
C SER A 53 25.96 11.62 -1.73
N LEU A 54 26.08 10.47 -2.38
CA LEU A 54 27.06 9.43 -2.04
C LEU A 54 28.51 9.94 -2.17
N ALA A 55 28.75 10.95 -3.03
CA ALA A 55 30.06 11.59 -3.15
C ALA A 55 30.38 12.60 -2.03
N ALA A 56 29.39 13.00 -1.21
CA ALA A 56 29.51 14.07 -0.20
C ALA A 56 29.65 13.56 1.25
N CYS A 57 30.23 12.36 1.43
CA CYS A 57 30.37 11.71 2.73
C CYS A 57 31.11 12.61 3.74
N GLY A 58 30.46 12.97 4.85
CA GLY A 58 31.04 13.78 5.93
C GLY A 58 30.32 15.09 6.30
N GLN A 59 29.14 15.38 5.75
CA GLN A 59 28.33 16.53 6.19
C GLN A 59 27.48 16.18 7.41
N ASP A 60 27.52 17.04 8.44
CA ASP A 60 26.62 16.96 9.59
C ASP A 60 25.15 17.06 9.14
N VAL A 61 24.40 15.99 9.37
CA VAL A 61 22.95 15.96 9.14
C VAL A 61 22.25 16.83 10.19
N ASN A 62 21.32 17.68 9.76
CA ASN A 62 20.57 18.58 10.64
C ASN A 62 19.91 17.81 11.82
N PRO A 63 20.04 18.27 13.08
CA PRO A 63 19.45 17.61 14.25
C PRO A 63 17.94 17.34 14.14
N SER A 64 17.18 18.20 13.44
CA SER A 64 15.75 18.00 13.23
C SER A 64 15.44 16.80 12.31
N ALA A 65 16.25 16.57 11.28
CA ALA A 65 16.13 15.39 10.43
C ALA A 65 16.52 14.11 11.19
N GLN A 66 17.56 14.16 12.01
CA GLN A 66 17.93 13.05 12.90
C GLN A 66 16.80 12.71 13.87
N ALA A 67 16.09 13.72 14.40
CA ALA A 67 14.97 13.51 15.32
C ALA A 67 13.83 12.72 14.66
N VAL A 68 13.53 12.96 13.38
CA VAL A 68 12.54 12.19 12.62
C VAL A 68 12.94 10.71 12.54
N ALA A 69 14.20 10.42 12.18
CA ALA A 69 14.71 9.06 12.11
C ALA A 69 14.64 8.34 13.47
N LYS A 70 15.03 9.03 14.56
CA LYS A 70 14.92 8.50 15.93
C LYS A 70 13.48 8.25 16.35
N THR A 71 12.53 9.11 15.96
CA THR A 71 11.11 8.90 16.24
C THR A 71 10.59 7.64 15.55
N GLU A 72 10.90 7.44 14.27
CA GLU A 72 10.50 6.24 13.53
C GLU A 72 11.15 4.96 14.09
N GLY A 73 12.43 5.05 14.51
CA GLY A 73 13.13 3.94 15.18
C GLY A 73 12.45 3.47 16.47
N ARG A 74 11.91 4.40 17.26
CA ARG A 74 11.21 4.09 18.53
C ARG A 74 9.86 3.37 18.35
N LEU A 75 9.33 3.32 17.12
CA LEU A 75 8.07 2.61 16.83
C LEU A 75 8.29 1.11 16.57
N CYS A 76 9.55 0.68 16.55
CA CYS A 76 9.97 -0.67 16.19
C CYS A 76 10.63 -1.36 17.39
N ASP A 77 10.58 -2.69 17.40
CA ASP A 77 11.35 -3.49 18.35
C ASP A 77 12.78 -3.68 17.81
N LEU A 78 13.71 -2.89 18.34
CA LEU A 78 15.12 -2.92 17.91
C LEU A 78 15.84 -4.20 18.39
N ASP A 79 15.34 -4.86 19.44
CA ASP A 79 15.98 -6.03 20.05
C ASP A 79 15.61 -7.33 19.33
N LEU A 80 14.36 -7.44 18.90
CA LEU A 80 13.92 -8.58 18.08
C LEU A 80 14.39 -8.44 16.63
N GLY A 81 14.43 -7.19 16.14
CA GLY A 81 14.82 -6.87 14.78
C GLY A 81 13.86 -7.44 13.74
N TYR A 82 13.73 -6.73 12.63
CA TYR A 82 13.20 -7.30 11.41
C TYR A 82 14.40 -7.62 10.54
N PRO A 83 14.65 -8.87 10.12
CA PRO A 83 15.94 -9.22 9.53
C PRO A 83 16.32 -8.33 8.33
N PRO A 84 15.38 -7.89 7.48
CA PRO A 84 15.71 -6.96 6.39
C PRO A 84 15.99 -5.51 6.82
N ASP A 85 15.55 -5.10 8.00
CA ASP A 85 15.85 -3.78 8.59
C ASP A 85 17.04 -3.83 9.57
N ILE A 86 17.69 -5.00 9.76
CA ILE A 86 18.72 -5.19 10.79
C ILE A 86 19.87 -4.20 10.64
N GLU A 87 20.32 -3.95 9.41
CA GLU A 87 21.43 -3.03 9.16
C GLU A 87 21.04 -1.57 9.46
N ILE A 88 19.75 -1.22 9.38
CA ILE A 88 19.26 0.10 9.78
C ILE A 88 19.20 0.21 11.31
N PHE A 89 18.73 -0.84 11.98
CA PHE A 89 18.69 -0.90 13.44
C PHE A 89 20.09 -0.88 14.08
N ASP A 90 21.04 -1.58 13.46
CA ASP A 90 22.45 -1.52 13.80
C ASP A 90 22.95 -0.07 13.75
N GLN A 91 22.69 0.64 12.65
CA GLN A 91 23.11 2.03 12.49
C GLN A 91 22.48 2.98 13.50
N LEU A 92 21.20 2.78 13.85
CA LEU A 92 20.52 3.55 14.89
C LEU A 92 21.10 3.32 16.30
N SER A 93 21.85 2.24 16.50
CA SER A 93 22.40 1.83 17.80
C SER A 93 23.86 2.24 18.03
N PHE A 94 24.59 2.73 17.00
CA PHE A 94 26.01 3.11 17.09
C PHE A 94 26.25 4.60 17.35
N GLU A 95 27.33 4.96 18.05
CA GLU A 95 27.76 6.36 18.28
C GLU A 95 28.25 7.09 17.00
N GLY A 96 28.29 6.41 15.86
CA GLY A 96 28.65 6.96 14.54
C GLY A 96 27.59 6.71 13.49
N THR A 97 26.30 6.78 13.84
CA THR A 97 25.16 6.53 12.93
C THR A 97 25.34 7.26 11.60
N ASP A 98 25.28 6.52 10.49
CA ASP A 98 25.14 7.11 9.16
C ASP A 98 23.69 7.61 8.97
N TRP A 99 23.42 8.81 9.49
CA TRP A 99 22.10 9.44 9.41
C TRP A 99 21.62 9.64 7.97
N ARG A 100 22.54 9.82 7.02
CA ARG A 100 22.19 10.01 5.61
C ARG A 100 21.65 8.71 5.03
N MET A 101 22.32 7.60 5.29
CA MET A 101 21.88 6.27 4.91
C MET A 101 20.51 5.93 5.55
N VAL A 102 20.33 6.20 6.85
CA VAL A 102 19.06 5.97 7.54
C VAL A 102 17.92 6.80 6.92
N LEU A 103 18.15 8.10 6.67
CA LEU A 103 17.17 8.99 6.04
C LEU A 103 16.85 8.64 4.59
N ASN A 104 17.83 8.15 3.83
CA ASN A 104 17.61 7.64 2.48
C ASN A 104 16.69 6.41 2.49
N ASN A 105 16.92 5.46 3.40
CA ASN A 105 16.05 4.30 3.57
C ASN A 105 14.62 4.72 3.99
N LEU A 106 14.51 5.65 4.94
CA LEU A 106 13.25 6.27 5.36
C LEU A 106 12.45 6.82 4.18
N TYR A 107 13.09 7.65 3.37
CA TYR A 107 12.46 8.27 2.22
C TYR A 107 11.96 7.25 1.19
N TRP A 108 12.83 6.31 0.77
CA TRP A 108 12.47 5.35 -0.27
C TRP A 108 11.35 4.42 0.14
N ARG A 109 11.36 3.97 1.39
CA ARG A 109 10.28 3.16 1.93
C ARG A 109 8.98 3.94 2.04
N SER A 110 9.04 5.20 2.48
CA SER A 110 7.88 6.09 2.51
C SER A 110 7.30 6.32 1.11
N PHE A 111 8.16 6.54 0.12
CA PHE A 111 7.76 6.71 -1.27
C PHE A 111 6.95 5.51 -1.81
N ARG A 112 7.44 4.28 -1.60
CA ARG A 112 6.75 3.07 -2.06
C ARG A 112 5.40 2.89 -1.37
N GLN A 113 5.36 3.05 -0.05
CA GLN A 113 4.13 2.95 0.73
C GLN A 113 3.10 3.99 0.28
N ALA A 114 3.51 5.22 0.03
CA ALA A 114 2.59 6.23 -0.50
C ALA A 114 2.06 5.89 -1.89
N THR A 115 2.87 5.25 -2.74
CA THR A 115 2.41 4.75 -4.04
C THR A 115 1.32 3.70 -3.87
N MET A 116 1.52 2.74 -2.95
CA MET A 116 0.49 1.72 -2.64
C MET A 116 -0.78 2.36 -2.07
N TRP A 117 -0.61 3.37 -1.24
CA TRP A 117 -1.71 4.14 -0.68
C TRP A 117 -2.51 4.90 -1.76
N GLU A 118 -1.83 5.50 -2.75
CA GLU A 118 -2.48 6.19 -3.85
C GLU A 118 -3.32 5.22 -4.69
N VAL A 119 -2.81 4.01 -4.95
CA VAL A 119 -3.58 2.94 -5.59
C VAL A 119 -4.79 2.56 -4.76
N PHE A 120 -4.64 2.38 -3.44
CA PHE A 120 -5.77 2.10 -2.56
C PHE A 120 -6.84 3.20 -2.65
N LEU A 121 -6.46 4.47 -2.55
CA LEU A 121 -7.41 5.58 -2.65
C LEU A 121 -8.10 5.65 -4.01
N ARG A 122 -7.39 5.30 -5.09
CA ARG A 122 -7.98 5.19 -6.43
C ARG A 122 -9.06 4.11 -6.45
N LEU A 123 -8.77 2.92 -5.94
CA LEU A 123 -9.71 1.81 -5.89
C LEU A 123 -10.91 2.11 -4.98
N LEU A 124 -10.68 2.78 -3.85
CA LEU A 124 -11.72 3.16 -2.89
C LEU A 124 -12.73 4.12 -3.52
N ARG A 125 -12.27 5.09 -4.33
CA ARG A 125 -13.17 6.03 -5.04
C ARG A 125 -14.00 5.40 -6.14
N GLU A 126 -13.55 4.27 -6.66
CA GLU A 126 -14.28 3.51 -7.68
C GLU A 126 -15.15 2.42 -7.07
N ASP A 127 -15.30 2.42 -5.73
CA ASP A 127 -16.04 1.41 -4.97
C ASP A 127 -15.56 -0.03 -5.25
N LEU A 128 -14.28 -0.19 -5.61
CA LEU A 128 -13.66 -1.48 -5.91
C LEU A 128 -13.05 -2.16 -4.67
N VAL A 129 -12.82 -1.39 -3.61
CA VAL A 129 -12.35 -1.82 -2.28
C VAL A 129 -13.07 -1.01 -1.21
N SER A 130 -13.02 -1.47 0.04
CA SER A 130 -13.63 -0.80 1.19
C SER A 130 -12.60 -0.39 2.23
N ALA A 131 -12.82 0.75 2.90
CA ALA A 131 -12.01 1.18 4.03
C ALA A 131 -12.08 0.23 5.24
N GLU A 132 -13.13 -0.62 5.33
CA GLU A 132 -13.25 -1.68 6.33
C GLU A 132 -12.13 -2.74 6.21
N ALA A 133 -11.49 -2.85 5.03
CA ALA A 133 -10.31 -3.70 4.86
C ALA A 133 -9.17 -3.34 5.82
N LEU A 134 -9.16 -2.11 6.35
CA LEU A 134 -8.14 -1.60 7.26
C LEU A 134 -8.48 -1.82 8.75
N THR A 135 -9.68 -2.32 9.08
CA THR A 135 -10.15 -2.48 10.46
C THR A 135 -9.27 -3.46 11.24
N TYR A 136 -8.94 -4.61 10.65
CA TYR A 136 -8.14 -5.61 11.33
C TYR A 136 -6.63 -5.36 11.11
N PRO A 137 -5.77 -5.63 12.11
CA PRO A 137 -4.33 -5.64 11.88
C PRO A 137 -3.97 -6.68 10.81
N MET A 138 -2.90 -6.45 10.06
CA MET A 138 -2.43 -7.36 9.01
C MET A 138 -1.13 -8.03 9.45
N ASP A 139 -1.04 -9.36 9.35
CA ASP A 139 0.23 -10.09 9.47
C ASP A 139 0.90 -10.18 8.10
N LEU A 140 1.73 -9.18 7.78
CA LEU A 140 2.41 -9.06 6.48
C LEU A 140 3.56 -10.07 6.28
N HIS A 141 3.88 -10.90 7.28
CA HIS A 141 4.92 -11.92 7.16
C HIS A 141 4.40 -13.29 6.78
N THR A 142 3.10 -13.56 7.01
CA THR A 142 2.50 -14.87 6.74
C THR A 142 1.59 -14.76 5.50
N PRO A 143 2.06 -15.13 4.29
CA PRO A 143 1.22 -15.08 3.10
C PRO A 143 0.16 -16.18 3.13
N THR A 144 -1.00 -15.86 2.58
CA THR A 144 -2.07 -16.82 2.27
C THR A 144 -2.13 -17.03 0.77
N MET A 145 -2.86 -18.04 0.29
CA MET A 145 -2.98 -18.27 -1.15
C MET A 145 -3.61 -17.06 -1.88
N GLY A 146 -4.68 -16.48 -1.32
CA GLY A 146 -5.36 -15.32 -1.92
C GLY A 146 -4.42 -14.11 -2.04
N THR A 147 -3.76 -13.74 -0.95
CA THR A 147 -2.82 -12.61 -0.97
C THR A 147 -1.59 -12.87 -1.80
N TYR A 148 -1.06 -14.10 -1.79
CA TYR A 148 0.05 -14.49 -2.65
C TYR A 148 -0.31 -14.31 -4.13
N THR A 149 -1.47 -14.81 -4.56
CA THR A 149 -1.92 -14.68 -5.95
C THR A 149 -2.10 -13.22 -6.36
N VAL A 150 -2.78 -12.41 -5.54
CA VAL A 150 -2.93 -10.97 -5.82
C VAL A 150 -1.56 -10.26 -5.83
N SER A 151 -0.67 -10.61 -4.91
CA SER A 151 0.70 -10.08 -4.84
C SER A 151 1.52 -10.42 -6.09
N GLN A 152 1.38 -11.63 -6.66
CA GLN A 152 1.99 -12.03 -7.93
C GLN A 152 1.39 -11.30 -9.14
N ILE A 153 0.11 -10.93 -9.09
CA ILE A 153 -0.51 -10.10 -10.14
C ILE A 153 0.05 -8.68 -10.07
N LEU A 154 0.12 -8.10 -8.86
CA LEU A 154 0.67 -6.77 -8.64
C LEU A 154 2.15 -6.70 -9.07
N SER A 155 2.94 -7.75 -8.86
CA SER A 155 4.36 -7.78 -9.26
C SER A 155 4.59 -7.71 -10.78
N CYS A 156 3.55 -7.90 -11.61
CA CYS A 156 3.62 -7.77 -13.06
C CYS A 156 3.64 -6.31 -13.55
N TYR A 157 3.45 -5.33 -12.67
CA TYR A 157 3.50 -3.91 -13.04
C TYR A 157 4.93 -3.39 -13.10
N GLN A 158 5.20 -2.51 -14.07
CA GLN A 158 6.51 -1.90 -14.31
C GLN A 158 7.12 -1.30 -13.06
N PHE A 159 6.32 -0.68 -12.18
CA PHE A 159 6.80 -0.12 -10.92
C PHE A 159 7.66 -1.11 -10.13
N PHE A 160 7.20 -2.36 -9.95
CA PHE A 160 7.95 -3.37 -9.18
C PHE A 160 9.16 -3.93 -9.92
N VAL A 161 9.06 -4.08 -11.24
CA VAL A 161 10.19 -4.51 -12.09
C VAL A 161 11.31 -3.46 -12.06
N ASP A 162 10.93 -2.19 -12.12
CA ASP A 162 11.84 -1.06 -12.09
C ASP A 162 12.55 -0.94 -10.74
N GLN A 163 11.82 -1.08 -9.64
CA GLN A 163 12.39 -1.13 -8.30
C GLN A 163 13.37 -2.32 -8.17
N SER A 164 12.97 -3.50 -8.67
CA SER A 164 13.79 -4.73 -8.79
C SER A 164 15.13 -4.51 -9.46
N ARG A 165 15.10 -3.88 -10.63
CA ARG A 165 16.33 -3.55 -11.34
C ARG A 165 17.20 -2.57 -10.54
N GLU A 166 16.61 -1.66 -9.78
CA GLU A 166 17.33 -0.57 -9.13
C GLU A 166 18.10 -0.98 -7.88
N GLU A 167 17.56 -1.91 -7.10
CA GLU A 167 18.33 -2.60 -6.06
C GLU A 167 19.48 -3.40 -6.65
N SER A 168 19.23 -4.17 -7.72
CA SER A 168 20.30 -4.97 -8.35
C SER A 168 21.46 -4.12 -8.88
N GLN A 169 21.18 -2.84 -9.17
CA GLN A 169 22.16 -1.86 -9.63
C GLN A 169 22.77 -1.03 -8.48
N ASN A 170 22.42 -1.32 -7.21
CA ASN A 170 22.80 -0.53 -6.03
C ASN A 170 22.49 0.97 -6.17
N THR A 171 21.42 1.30 -6.91
CA THR A 171 20.99 2.70 -7.08
C THR A 171 20.13 3.19 -5.92
N PHE A 172 19.59 2.26 -5.12
CA PHE A 172 18.98 2.52 -3.82
C PHE A 172 19.79 1.83 -2.72
N PRO A 173 19.70 2.29 -1.46
CA PRO A 173 20.27 1.57 -0.33
C PRO A 173 19.69 0.14 -0.30
N SER A 174 20.56 -0.86 -0.35
CA SER A 174 20.24 -2.30 -0.35
C SER A 174 19.42 -2.73 0.88
N GLN A 175 19.50 -1.95 1.95
CA GLN A 175 18.81 -2.16 3.22
C GLN A 175 17.31 -1.88 3.18
N SER A 176 16.81 -1.31 2.08
CA SER A 176 15.36 -1.10 1.87
C SER A 176 14.70 -2.27 1.10
N GLY A 177 15.41 -3.39 0.97
CA GLY A 177 15.20 -4.47 -0.01
C GLY A 177 13.97 -5.36 0.17
N GLU A 178 13.36 -5.41 1.37
CA GLU A 178 12.14 -6.23 1.49
C GLU A 178 10.88 -5.47 1.04
N TRP A 179 10.63 -5.60 -0.25
CA TRP A 179 9.58 -4.90 -1.00
C TRP A 179 8.22 -5.58 -1.02
N THR A 180 8.17 -6.79 -0.47
CA THR A 180 6.94 -7.57 -0.45
C THR A 180 5.94 -6.95 0.50
N THR A 181 6.36 -6.42 1.65
CA THR A 181 5.46 -5.88 2.68
C THR A 181 4.52 -4.78 2.17
N ASP A 182 5.03 -3.79 1.44
CA ASP A 182 4.22 -2.69 0.87
C ASP A 182 3.19 -3.22 -0.15
N ARG A 183 3.63 -4.10 -1.04
CA ARG A 183 2.79 -4.75 -2.07
C ARG A 183 1.76 -5.69 -1.44
N ASP A 184 2.18 -6.43 -0.42
CA ASP A 184 1.39 -7.41 0.30
C ASP A 184 0.32 -6.75 1.17
N TRP A 185 0.58 -5.52 1.66
CA TRP A 185 -0.46 -4.70 2.26
C TRP A 185 -1.57 -4.39 1.26
N LEU A 186 -1.23 -3.90 0.06
CA LEU A 186 -2.23 -3.60 -0.97
C LEU A 186 -2.95 -4.88 -1.43
N ALA A 187 -2.21 -5.98 -1.58
CA ALA A 187 -2.80 -7.28 -1.89
C ALA A 187 -3.80 -7.71 -0.81
N THR A 188 -3.45 -7.56 0.47
CA THR A 188 -4.33 -7.89 1.60
C THR A 188 -5.59 -7.02 1.59
N VAL A 189 -5.47 -5.72 1.31
CA VAL A 189 -6.64 -4.83 1.17
C VAL A 189 -7.58 -5.29 0.06
N ILE A 190 -7.02 -5.68 -1.09
CA ILE A 190 -7.78 -6.23 -2.22
C ILE A 190 -8.48 -7.52 -1.80
N VAL A 191 -7.78 -8.48 -1.18
CA VAL A 191 -8.45 -9.74 -0.75
C VAL A 191 -9.54 -9.49 0.29
N ARG A 192 -9.36 -8.54 1.20
CA ARG A 192 -10.35 -8.24 2.24
C ARG A 192 -11.64 -7.63 1.74
N SER A 193 -11.61 -6.93 0.61
CA SER A 193 -12.72 -6.06 0.21
C SER A 193 -13.08 -6.05 -1.26
N ALA A 194 -12.23 -6.56 -2.15
CA ALA A 194 -12.53 -6.50 -3.57
C ALA A 194 -13.60 -7.52 -3.95
N LEU A 195 -14.65 -7.02 -4.61
CA LEU A 195 -15.72 -7.83 -5.15
C LEU A 195 -15.31 -8.52 -6.46
N ASN A 196 -14.41 -7.90 -7.22
CA ASN A 196 -13.99 -8.39 -8.54
C ASN A 196 -12.54 -8.03 -8.85
N LEU A 197 -11.66 -9.04 -8.85
CA LEU A 197 -10.24 -8.85 -9.09
C LEU A 197 -9.92 -8.31 -10.49
N ARG A 198 -10.70 -8.66 -11.52
CA ARG A 198 -10.49 -8.14 -12.88
C ARG A 198 -10.69 -6.63 -12.92
N ASN A 199 -11.80 -6.14 -12.33
CA ASN A 199 -12.09 -4.71 -12.30
C ASN A 199 -11.02 -3.93 -11.51
N VAL A 200 -10.51 -4.50 -10.42
CA VAL A 200 -9.37 -3.94 -9.68
C VAL A 200 -8.13 -3.83 -10.56
N VAL A 201 -7.76 -4.89 -11.28
CA VAL A 201 -6.58 -4.86 -12.18
C VAL A 201 -6.77 -3.84 -13.31
N ASP A 202 -7.96 -3.77 -13.89
CA ASP A 202 -8.27 -2.81 -14.95
C ASP A 202 -8.16 -1.36 -14.43
N ALA A 203 -8.69 -1.07 -13.24
CA ALA A 203 -8.58 0.23 -12.59
C ALA A 203 -7.14 0.64 -12.29
N ILE A 204 -6.32 -0.28 -11.76
CA ILE A 204 -4.90 -0.04 -11.52
C ILE A 204 -4.19 0.25 -12.84
N THR A 205 -4.45 -0.55 -13.89
CA THR A 205 -3.87 -0.35 -15.22
C THR A 205 -4.27 1.01 -15.80
N GLN A 206 -5.54 1.40 -15.72
CA GLN A 206 -6.03 2.68 -16.23
C GLN A 206 -5.44 3.88 -15.46
N SER A 207 -5.19 3.73 -14.16
CA SER A 207 -4.61 4.80 -13.34
C SER A 207 -3.17 5.17 -13.72
N GLN A 208 -2.42 4.24 -14.32
CA GLN A 208 -0.98 4.35 -14.61
C GLN A 208 -0.09 4.62 -13.38
N ILE A 209 -0.62 4.55 -12.13
CA ILE A 209 0.14 4.79 -10.90
C ILE A 209 1.30 3.78 -10.79
N LEU A 210 1.03 2.49 -11.05
CA LEU A 210 2.05 1.44 -11.06
C LEU A 210 2.76 1.27 -12.42
N GLY A 211 2.49 2.17 -13.37
CA GLY A 211 2.99 2.10 -14.74
C GLY A 211 2.32 1.01 -15.58
N LYS A 212 3.05 0.54 -16.60
CA LYS A 212 2.53 -0.45 -17.56
C LYS A 212 2.46 -1.86 -16.93
N LEU A 213 1.39 -2.58 -17.23
CA LEU A 213 1.26 -4.00 -16.90
C LEU A 213 2.03 -4.84 -17.92
N ASP A 214 2.96 -5.69 -17.46
CA ASP A 214 3.53 -6.76 -18.27
C ASP A 214 2.45 -7.82 -18.50
N LYS A 215 1.84 -7.79 -19.69
CA LYS A 215 0.75 -8.69 -20.04
C LYS A 215 1.21 -10.15 -20.09
N ASP A 216 2.43 -10.41 -20.54
CA ASP A 216 2.94 -11.78 -20.69
C ASP A 216 3.18 -12.40 -19.31
N GLN A 217 3.76 -11.64 -18.38
CA GLN A 217 3.92 -12.07 -17.00
C GLN A 217 2.57 -12.21 -16.30
N TYR A 218 1.66 -11.26 -16.50
CA TYR A 218 0.29 -11.31 -15.96
C TYR A 218 -0.46 -12.57 -16.41
N PHE A 219 -0.39 -12.91 -17.71
CA PHE A 219 -0.98 -14.13 -18.24
C PHE A 219 -0.35 -15.36 -17.59
N LYS A 220 0.98 -15.44 -17.45
CA LYS A 220 1.64 -16.55 -16.75
C LYS A 220 1.19 -16.68 -15.30
N CYS A 221 1.03 -15.58 -14.58
CA CYS A 221 0.53 -15.58 -13.21
C CYS A 221 -0.91 -16.10 -13.15
N ARG A 222 -1.77 -15.68 -14.08
CA ARG A 222 -3.17 -16.14 -14.17
C ARG A 222 -3.29 -17.61 -14.60
N PHE A 223 -2.44 -18.09 -15.50
CA PHE A 223 -2.47 -19.48 -15.97
C PHE A 223 -1.94 -20.49 -14.95
N LYS A 224 -1.22 -20.06 -13.91
CA LYS A 224 -0.86 -20.95 -12.79
C LYS A 224 -2.09 -21.41 -12.02
N ASP A 225 -3.15 -20.62 -12.00
CA ASP A 225 -4.42 -20.95 -11.37
C ASP A 225 -5.58 -20.30 -12.16
N PRO A 226 -5.99 -20.91 -13.28
CA PRO A 226 -7.03 -20.35 -14.14
C PRO A 226 -8.42 -20.38 -13.48
N GLU A 227 -8.58 -21.18 -12.44
CA GLU A 227 -9.80 -21.29 -11.63
C GLU A 227 -9.76 -20.40 -10.38
N PHE A 228 -8.70 -19.60 -10.19
CA PHE A 228 -8.62 -18.70 -9.05
C PHE A 228 -9.78 -17.71 -9.06
N GLU A 229 -10.72 -17.92 -8.13
CA GLU A 229 -11.73 -16.96 -7.77
C GLU A 229 -11.30 -16.25 -6.49
N LEU A 230 -11.33 -14.92 -6.52
CA LEU A 230 -11.02 -14.14 -5.34
C LEU A 230 -12.18 -14.28 -4.35
N HIS A 231 -12.00 -15.11 -3.33
CA HIS A 231 -12.92 -15.16 -2.20
C HIS A 231 -12.59 -14.03 -1.22
N GLN A 232 -13.55 -13.13 -1.04
CA GLN A 232 -13.42 -12.04 -0.09
C GLN A 232 -13.38 -12.59 1.35
N ASP A 233 -12.33 -12.26 2.08
CA ASP A 233 -12.22 -12.53 3.51
C ASP A 233 -11.78 -11.26 4.25
N VAL A 234 -12.71 -10.60 4.94
CA VAL A 234 -12.43 -9.36 5.69
C VAL A 234 -11.36 -9.53 6.77
N ARG A 235 -11.13 -10.77 7.25
CA ARG A 235 -10.10 -11.12 8.25
C ARG A 235 -8.87 -11.74 7.62
N GLU A 236 -8.73 -11.68 6.31
CA GLU A 236 -7.57 -12.21 5.61
C GLU A 236 -6.28 -11.69 6.26
N ARG A 237 -5.38 -12.62 6.62
CA ARG A 237 -4.13 -12.35 7.35
C ARG A 237 -4.31 -11.49 8.61
N GLN A 238 -5.36 -11.70 9.38
CA GLN A 238 -5.53 -10.98 10.65
C GLN A 238 -4.34 -11.23 11.58
N GLY A 239 -3.63 -10.16 11.93
CA GLY A 239 -2.52 -10.20 12.87
C GLY A 239 -2.98 -10.13 14.34
N PRO A 240 -2.07 -10.37 15.30
CA PRO A 240 -2.34 -10.15 16.72
C PRO A 240 -2.47 -8.65 17.04
N MET A 241 -3.24 -8.32 18.08
CA MET A 241 -3.25 -7.00 18.71
C MET A 241 -2.76 -7.12 20.16
N THR A 242 -2.09 -6.08 20.63
CA THR A 242 -1.82 -5.89 22.05
C THR A 242 -3.13 -5.56 22.80
N PRO A 243 -3.18 -5.69 24.14
CA PRO A 243 -4.36 -5.35 24.93
C PRO A 243 -4.85 -3.90 24.78
N ASP A 244 -3.95 -2.96 24.42
CA ASP A 244 -4.28 -1.57 24.12
C ASP A 244 -4.69 -1.33 22.65
N GLY A 245 -4.93 -2.41 21.88
CA GLY A 245 -5.44 -2.35 20.51
C GLY A 245 -4.42 -1.85 19.49
N LYS A 246 -3.13 -2.04 19.75
CA LYS A 246 -2.04 -1.70 18.82
C LYS A 246 -1.47 -2.96 18.18
N VAL A 247 -0.78 -2.78 17.07
CA VAL A 247 0.03 -3.84 16.46
C VAL A 247 1.30 -4.01 17.31
N PRO A 248 1.66 -5.24 17.72
CA PRO A 248 2.88 -5.46 18.51
C PRO A 248 4.12 -4.91 17.78
N PRO A 249 5.04 -4.22 18.48
CA PRO A 249 6.27 -3.70 17.85
C PRO A 249 7.10 -4.75 17.12
N SER A 250 7.10 -6.00 17.60
CA SER A 250 7.74 -7.16 16.96
C SER A 250 7.16 -7.55 15.60
N ARG A 251 6.02 -6.98 15.24
CA ARG A 251 5.33 -7.13 13.95
C ARG A 251 5.31 -5.84 13.14
N ASN A 252 5.94 -4.77 13.65
CA ASN A 252 6.11 -3.53 12.89
C ASN A 252 7.44 -3.60 12.15
N THR A 253 7.35 -3.57 10.82
CA THR A 253 8.50 -3.33 9.98
C THR A 253 8.98 -1.88 10.14
N PHE A 254 10.27 -1.62 10.06
CA PHE A 254 10.81 -0.26 10.24
C PHE A 254 10.14 0.69 9.25
N ILE A 255 9.54 1.79 9.75
CA ILE A 255 8.88 2.81 8.91
C ILE A 255 7.63 2.28 8.21
N PHE A 256 7.09 1.14 8.61
CA PHE A 256 5.78 0.76 8.12
C PHE A 256 4.73 1.72 8.71
N TRP A 257 4.08 2.47 7.84
CA TRP A 257 3.09 3.48 8.21
C TRP A 257 1.78 3.36 7.44
N LEU A 258 1.71 2.47 6.44
CA LEU A 258 0.44 2.11 5.82
C LEU A 258 -0.57 1.70 6.90
N PRO A 259 -1.78 2.26 6.91
CA PRO A 259 -2.70 2.03 8.00
C PRO A 259 -3.27 0.61 7.97
N HIS A 260 -3.41 0.00 9.15
CA HIS A 260 -4.14 -1.24 9.41
C HIS A 260 -4.44 -1.34 10.91
N GLY A 261 -5.39 -2.18 11.31
CA GLY A 261 -5.83 -2.22 12.72
C GLY A 261 -6.55 -0.95 13.13
N LEU A 262 -7.32 -0.35 12.22
CA LEU A 262 -8.10 0.84 12.49
C LEU A 262 -9.39 0.48 13.24
N THR A 263 -9.92 1.43 14.00
CA THR A 263 -11.25 1.26 14.62
C THR A 263 -12.34 1.50 13.58
N ASP A 264 -13.51 0.88 13.79
CA ASP A 264 -14.70 1.15 12.99
C ASP A 264 -15.30 2.54 13.26
N MET A 265 -14.86 3.23 14.31
CA MET A 265 -15.25 4.61 14.58
C MET A 265 -14.62 5.55 13.55
N MET A 266 -15.44 6.08 12.65
CA MET A 266 -15.02 6.88 11.49
C MET A 266 -14.06 8.03 11.85
N ASP A 267 -14.39 8.84 12.86
CA ASP A 267 -13.55 10.00 13.23
C ASP A 267 -12.15 9.57 13.69
N VAL A 268 -12.09 8.52 14.52
CA VAL A 268 -10.82 7.98 15.03
C VAL A 268 -10.04 7.26 13.93
N ARG A 269 -10.74 6.62 12.99
CA ARG A 269 -10.15 6.01 11.79
C ARG A 269 -9.48 7.07 10.93
N ASN A 270 -10.20 8.15 10.62
CA ASN A 270 -9.70 9.26 9.82
C ASN A 270 -8.49 9.94 10.48
N GLU A 271 -8.57 10.22 11.78
CA GLU A 271 -7.45 10.77 12.53
C GLU A 271 -6.21 9.84 12.51
N ARG A 272 -6.40 8.52 12.61
CA ARG A 272 -5.31 7.54 12.49
C ARG A 272 -4.69 7.56 11.08
N MET A 273 -5.50 7.58 10.04
CA MET A 273 -5.02 7.68 8.66
C MET A 273 -4.25 8.99 8.45
N ASP A 274 -4.74 10.12 8.96
CA ASP A 274 -4.04 11.40 8.89
C ASP A 274 -2.67 11.35 9.55
N ARG A 275 -2.56 10.73 10.73
CA ARG A 275 -1.27 10.56 11.41
C ARG A 275 -0.29 9.76 10.56
N CYS A 276 -0.75 8.73 9.84
CA CYS A 276 0.09 7.99 8.89
C CYS A 276 0.62 8.90 7.78
N PHE A 277 -0.21 9.77 7.18
CA PHE A 277 0.27 10.74 6.17
C PHE A 277 1.23 11.77 6.73
N GLN A 278 0.97 12.28 7.94
CA GLN A 278 1.86 13.25 8.58
C GLN A 278 3.25 12.65 8.85
N ARG A 279 3.36 11.34 9.10
CA ARG A 279 4.66 10.64 9.19
C ARG A 279 5.40 10.70 7.85
N ALA A 280 4.73 10.34 6.75
CA ALA A 280 5.31 10.37 5.40
C ALA A 280 5.82 11.77 5.01
N ILE A 281 5.04 12.82 5.31
CA ILE A 281 5.42 14.22 5.07
C ILE A 281 6.68 14.59 5.86
N LYS A 282 6.74 14.26 7.16
CA LYS A 282 7.91 14.57 8.00
C LYS A 282 9.17 13.86 7.52
N ILE A 283 9.05 12.61 7.06
CA ILE A 283 10.16 11.85 6.47
C ILE A 283 10.68 12.55 5.21
N GLU A 284 9.77 12.99 4.34
CA GLU A 284 10.15 13.74 3.14
C GLU A 284 10.83 15.07 3.45
N GLU A 285 10.28 15.83 4.40
CA GLU A 285 10.86 17.08 4.88
C GLU A 285 12.27 16.87 5.43
N ALA A 286 12.48 15.81 6.23
CA ALA A 286 13.79 15.45 6.75
C ALA A 286 14.78 15.08 5.63
N PHE A 287 14.35 14.31 4.64
CA PHE A 287 15.16 13.94 3.48
C PHE A 287 15.57 15.15 2.63
N ARG A 288 14.69 16.14 2.46
CA ARG A 288 15.03 17.35 1.69
C ARG A 288 16.13 18.18 2.32
N GLN A 289 16.26 18.13 3.64
CA GLN A 289 17.33 18.84 4.35
C GLN A 289 18.70 18.28 3.98
N ILE A 290 18.80 17.01 3.58
CA ILE A 290 20.07 16.33 3.27
C ILE A 290 20.37 16.21 1.77
N GLU A 291 19.34 16.00 0.94
CA GLU A 291 19.50 15.71 -0.50
C GLU A 291 19.24 16.93 -1.40
N LYS A 292 18.52 17.96 -0.93
CA LYS A 292 18.11 19.13 -1.72
C LYS A 292 17.63 18.78 -3.15
N PRO A 293 16.66 17.85 -3.32
CA PRO A 293 16.13 17.52 -4.65
C PRO A 293 15.47 18.76 -5.27
N PRO A 294 15.46 18.92 -6.61
CA PRO A 294 14.87 20.11 -7.22
C PRO A 294 13.37 20.24 -6.92
N VAL A 295 12.93 21.49 -6.79
CA VAL A 295 11.54 21.84 -6.45
C VAL A 295 10.60 21.35 -7.55
N GLY A 296 9.54 20.63 -7.18
CA GLY A 296 8.53 20.09 -8.10
C GLY A 296 8.68 18.59 -8.40
N ILE A 297 9.79 17.98 -7.98
CA ILE A 297 10.07 16.54 -8.14
C ILE A 297 9.77 15.85 -6.81
N LEU A 298 8.56 16.09 -6.34
CA LEU A 298 8.16 15.67 -5.02
C LEU A 298 7.13 14.61 -5.23
N MET A 299 7.61 13.38 -5.05
CA MET A 299 6.84 12.17 -5.27
C MET A 299 5.61 12.10 -4.35
N LEU A 300 5.64 12.80 -3.23
CA LEU A 300 4.57 12.88 -2.24
C LEU A 300 3.86 14.23 -2.36
N ASN A 301 3.16 14.46 -3.47
CA ASN A 301 2.13 15.52 -3.50
C ASN A 301 0.92 15.04 -2.68
N LEU A 302 1.12 14.84 -1.37
CA LEU A 302 0.15 14.30 -0.42
C LEU A 302 -0.96 15.31 -0.07
N GLN A 303 -0.80 16.58 -0.47
CA GLN A 303 -1.77 17.66 -0.24
C GLN A 303 -3.15 17.34 -0.87
N PRO A 304 -3.24 16.98 -2.17
CA PRO A 304 -4.47 16.45 -2.76
C PRO A 304 -5.05 15.24 -2.02
N LEU A 305 -4.20 14.31 -1.54
CA LEU A 305 -4.63 13.08 -0.89
C LEU A 305 -5.25 13.34 0.50
N ARG A 306 -4.77 14.36 1.21
CA ARG A 306 -5.33 14.81 2.51
C ARG A 306 -6.76 15.35 2.36
N ILE A 307 -6.99 16.21 1.36
CA ILE A 307 -8.33 16.77 1.09
C ILE A 307 -9.29 15.65 0.65
N GLN A 308 -8.78 14.66 -0.07
CA GLN A 308 -9.60 13.55 -0.58
C GLN A 308 -9.97 12.55 0.52
N ALA A 309 -9.08 12.25 1.48
CA ALA A 309 -9.39 11.35 2.59
C ALA A 309 -10.51 11.89 3.51
N HIS A 310 -10.54 13.20 3.73
CA HIS A 310 -11.58 13.84 4.55
C HIS A 310 -12.96 13.95 3.87
N ASN A 311 -13.01 13.87 2.54
CA ASN A 311 -14.25 14.00 1.75
C ASN A 311 -14.87 12.64 1.38
N LEU A 312 -14.28 11.54 1.86
CA LEU A 312 -14.89 10.22 1.75
C LEU A 312 -15.95 10.11 2.86
N ASP A 313 -17.14 10.65 2.60
CA ASP A 313 -18.37 10.22 3.28
C ASP A 313 -18.63 8.77 2.87
N VAL A 314 -17.93 7.82 3.51
CA VAL A 314 -18.16 6.36 3.39
C VAL A 314 -19.20 5.94 4.43
#